data_AF-A0A962PF60-F1
#
_entry.id   AF-A0A962PF60-F1
#
_cell.length_a   1.000
_cell.length_b   1.000
_cell.length_c   1.000
_cell.angle_alpha   90.00
_cell.angle_beta   90.00
_cell.angle_gamma   90.00
#
_symmetry.space_group_name_H-M   'P 1'
#
loop_
_entity.id
_entity.type
_entity.pdbx_description
1 polymer ?
#
loop_
_entity_poly.entity_id
_entity_poly.type
_entity_poly.pdbx_seq_one_letter_code
_entity_poly.pdbx_strand_id
1 'polypeptide(L)'
;WTQADYKAAEQILQRARQEWRAAFPLPKGNHKALVSRFEALQQQLHDHIHAHYQANSDRKQQLIDSLVALRESGAPVVEQVEQAKTLQARWKSIGPGLRHLEQKLWQAFRQTCDAIFSERQSEADAFHAERRTRLSEAEAVNAEFQQTLATLTAAGASPRLARDFRDRFHALGDLGREGHAIVDTHRRLLREFDSRLADFARQQAREQLAAIRRLDGCIDNPDTDLSAEDSRTLAYFRDRTPLGSNAVDTLRNLTLLAEIMAEVESAPEDRAARMALQVDMINSRSVRPDRQALLERWCSASDKPSNTDVEQLRERFFSAIDRLN
;
A
#
# COMPACT_ATOMS: atom_id res chain seq x y z
N TRP A 1 55.70 38.54 6.34
CA TRP A 1 54.68 38.15 5.34
C TRP A 1 53.54 37.30 5.92
N THR A 2 53.70 36.60 7.04
CA THR A 2 52.71 35.66 7.63
C THR A 2 51.39 36.28 8.13
N GLN A 3 51.35 37.58 8.44
CA GLN A 3 50.14 38.32 8.81
C GLN A 3 50.00 39.63 8.01
N ALA A 4 50.61 39.69 6.82
CA ALA A 4 50.59 40.91 6.02
C ALA A 4 49.18 41.17 5.46
N ASP A 5 48.72 42.42 5.54
CA ASP A 5 47.58 42.87 4.75
C ASP A 5 48.04 43.05 3.30
N TYR A 6 47.77 42.03 2.48
CA TYR A 6 48.17 42.02 1.07
C TYR A 6 47.46 43.09 0.23
N LYS A 7 46.28 43.57 0.65
CA LYS A 7 45.59 44.68 -0.01
C LYS A 7 46.30 46.00 0.28
N ALA A 8 46.70 46.21 1.53
CA ALA A 8 47.54 47.36 1.88
C ALA A 8 48.91 47.32 1.19
N ALA A 9 49.53 46.13 1.11
CA ALA A 9 50.80 45.93 0.39
C ALA A 9 50.69 46.29 -1.10
N GLU A 10 49.60 45.92 -1.76
CA GLU A 10 49.34 46.26 -3.16
C GLU A 10 49.12 47.77 -3.34
N GLN A 11 48.40 48.43 -2.44
CA GLN A 11 48.23 49.89 -2.44
C GLN A 11 49.57 50.62 -2.26
N ILE A 12 50.43 50.14 -1.34
CA ILE A 12 51.78 50.67 -1.14
C ILE A 12 52.60 50.54 -2.43
N LEU A 13 52.58 49.37 -3.08
CA LEU A 13 53.30 49.16 -4.35
C LEU A 13 52.79 50.10 -5.45
N GLN A 14 51.47 50.25 -5.60
CA GLN A 14 50.88 51.15 -6.58
C GLN A 14 51.26 52.61 -6.33
N ARG A 15 51.14 53.08 -5.08
CA ARG A 15 51.49 54.45 -4.70
C ARG A 15 52.98 54.73 -4.86
N ALA A 16 53.84 53.80 -4.44
CA ALA A 16 55.28 53.92 -4.62
C ALA A 16 55.66 54.05 -6.11
N ARG A 17 55.03 53.27 -7.00
CA ARG A 17 55.23 53.40 -8.46
C ARG A 17 54.79 54.76 -9.00
N GLN A 18 53.68 55.30 -8.51
CA GLN A 18 53.18 56.61 -8.94
C GLN A 18 54.09 57.75 -8.47
N GLU A 19 54.46 57.76 -7.19
CA GLU A 19 55.35 58.78 -6.60
C GLU A 19 56.73 58.74 -7.25
N TRP A 20 57.26 57.55 -7.52
CA TRP A 20 58.54 57.39 -8.24
C TRP A 20 58.48 57.93 -9.67
N ARG A 21 57.38 57.70 -10.39
CA ARG A 21 57.16 58.28 -11.73
C ARG A 21 57.05 59.80 -11.68
N ALA A 22 56.38 60.35 -10.67
CA ALA A 22 56.20 61.80 -10.53
C ALA A 22 57.50 62.54 -10.17
N ALA A 23 58.42 61.88 -9.45
CA ALA A 23 59.72 62.44 -9.06
C ALA A 23 60.78 62.42 -10.19
N PHE A 24 60.45 61.90 -11.38
CA PHE A 24 61.36 61.82 -12.51
C PHE A 24 61.30 63.11 -13.37
N PRO A 25 62.44 63.67 -13.85
CA PRO A 25 63.82 63.18 -13.78
C PRO A 25 64.59 63.61 -12.52
N LEU A 26 65.39 62.67 -11.97
CA LEU A 26 66.13 62.86 -10.73
C LEU A 26 67.35 63.81 -10.88
N PRO A 27 67.72 64.58 -9.84
CA PRO A 27 68.92 65.43 -9.83
C PRO A 27 70.23 64.66 -10.09
N LYS A 28 71.26 65.33 -10.61
CA LYS A 28 72.55 64.71 -10.95
C LYS A 28 73.32 64.29 -9.70
N GLY A 29 73.54 62.97 -9.52
CA GLY A 29 74.35 62.34 -8.47
C GLY A 29 73.74 61.02 -7.96
N ASN A 30 74.50 59.91 -7.93
CA ASN A 30 74.13 58.56 -7.44
C ASN A 30 72.76 57.96 -7.86
N HIS A 31 72.06 58.52 -8.85
CA HIS A 31 70.72 58.07 -9.28
C HIS A 31 70.67 56.60 -9.68
N LYS A 32 71.73 56.03 -10.27
CA LYS A 32 71.73 54.62 -10.73
C LYS A 32 71.59 53.65 -9.56
N ALA A 33 72.30 53.90 -8.47
CA ALA A 33 72.25 53.05 -7.28
C ALA A 33 70.89 53.15 -6.57
N LEU A 34 70.32 54.36 -6.51
CA LEU A 34 68.99 54.58 -5.94
C LEU A 34 67.88 53.91 -6.78
N VAL A 35 67.93 54.08 -8.11
CA VAL A 35 67.02 53.43 -9.06
C VAL A 35 67.09 51.91 -8.90
N SER A 36 68.29 51.33 -8.93
CA SER A 36 68.47 49.88 -8.77
C SER A 36 67.94 49.36 -7.44
N ARG A 37 68.20 50.07 -6.34
CA ARG A 37 67.66 49.70 -5.02
C ARG A 37 66.13 49.76 -4.98
N PHE A 38 65.54 50.80 -5.56
CA PHE A 38 64.09 50.97 -5.57
C PHE A 38 63.40 49.91 -6.44
N GLU A 39 63.91 49.66 -7.65
CA GLU A 39 63.43 48.60 -8.54
C GLU A 39 63.52 47.22 -7.86
N ALA A 40 64.63 46.92 -7.18
CA ALA A 40 64.79 45.68 -6.44
C ALA A 40 63.73 45.52 -5.33
N LEU A 41 63.45 46.58 -4.55
CA LEU A 41 62.42 46.56 -3.51
C LEU A 41 61.01 46.42 -4.08
N GLN A 42 60.73 47.09 -5.20
CA GLN A 42 59.45 46.95 -5.91
C GLN A 42 59.23 45.54 -6.43
N GLN A 43 60.27 44.94 -7.01
CA GLN A 43 60.22 43.58 -7.51
C GLN A 43 59.98 42.59 -6.36
N GLN A 44 60.72 42.73 -5.25
CA GLN A 44 60.50 41.90 -4.06
C GLN A 44 59.07 42.00 -3.52
N LEU A 45 58.52 43.21 -3.38
CA LEU A 45 57.15 43.42 -2.92
C LEU A 45 56.13 42.82 -3.89
N HIS A 46 56.32 43.01 -5.20
CA HIS A 46 55.51 42.41 -6.24
C HIS A 46 55.51 40.88 -6.16
N ASP A 47 56.69 40.27 -6.03
CA ASP A 47 56.84 38.81 -6.01
C ASP A 47 56.16 38.19 -4.79
N HIS A 48 56.25 38.85 -3.62
CA HIS A 48 55.53 38.40 -2.43
C HIS A 48 54.00 38.49 -2.58
N ILE A 49 53.48 39.58 -3.16
CA ILE A 49 52.04 39.74 -3.42
C ILE A 49 51.57 38.68 -4.44
N HIS A 50 52.32 38.52 -5.53
CA HIS A 50 52.02 37.56 -6.58
C HIS A 50 52.03 36.12 -6.02
N ALA A 51 53.06 35.74 -5.26
CA ALA A 51 53.17 34.41 -4.66
C ALA A 51 51.99 34.09 -3.72
N HIS A 52 51.52 35.06 -2.94
CA HIS A 52 50.35 34.89 -2.08
C HIS A 52 49.07 34.62 -2.88
N TYR A 53 48.78 35.46 -3.89
CA TYR A 53 47.60 35.28 -4.73
C TYR A 53 47.66 34.01 -5.58
N GLN A 54 48.86 33.63 -6.05
CA GLN A 54 49.09 32.34 -6.71
C GLN A 54 48.78 31.18 -5.76
N ALA A 55 49.32 31.19 -4.54
CA ALA A 55 49.06 30.14 -3.55
C ALA A 55 47.55 30.02 -3.21
N ASN A 56 46.82 31.13 -3.19
CA ASN A 56 45.36 31.10 -3.03
C ASN A 56 44.65 30.52 -4.25
N SER A 57 45.08 30.85 -5.46
CA SER A 57 44.59 30.22 -6.69
C SER A 57 44.85 28.71 -6.72
N ASP A 58 46.03 28.26 -6.29
CA ASP A 58 46.41 26.84 -6.23
C ASP A 58 45.55 26.08 -5.20
N ARG A 59 45.35 26.64 -4.00
CA ARG A 59 44.44 26.08 -2.99
C ARG A 59 43.00 25.98 -3.50
N LYS A 60 42.52 27.00 -4.22
CA LYS A 60 41.20 26.98 -4.86
C LYS A 60 41.11 25.87 -5.91
N GLN A 61 42.15 25.71 -6.74
CA GLN A 61 42.22 24.62 -7.71
C GLN A 61 42.16 23.24 -7.01
N GLN A 62 42.92 23.05 -5.93
CA GLN A 62 42.88 21.80 -5.16
C GLN A 62 41.49 21.49 -4.59
N LEU A 63 40.72 22.49 -4.18
CA LEU A 63 39.33 22.29 -3.74
C LEU A 63 38.43 21.84 -4.91
N ILE A 64 38.64 22.37 -6.12
CA ILE A 64 37.92 21.95 -7.32
C ILE A 64 38.26 20.50 -7.64
N ASP A 65 39.55 20.16 -7.65
CA ASP A 65 40.01 18.80 -7.92
C ASP A 65 39.44 17.81 -6.89
N SER A 66 39.36 18.22 -5.62
CA SER A 66 38.72 17.44 -4.55
C SER A 66 37.22 17.25 -4.77
N LEU A 67 36.51 18.28 -5.25
CA LEU A 67 35.08 18.17 -5.61
C LEU A 67 34.86 17.23 -6.80
N VAL A 68 35.74 17.28 -7.81
CA VAL A 68 35.67 16.38 -8.98
C VAL A 68 35.90 14.94 -8.55
N ALA A 69 36.97 14.69 -7.78
CA ALA A 69 37.27 13.35 -7.24
C ALA A 69 36.14 12.82 -6.35
N LEU A 70 35.51 13.69 -5.55
CA LEU A 70 34.36 13.32 -4.73
C LEU A 70 33.18 12.83 -5.58
N ARG A 71 32.88 13.51 -6.68
CA ARG A 71 31.81 13.11 -7.60
C ARG A 71 32.12 11.79 -8.32
N GLU A 72 33.39 11.55 -8.64
CA GLU A 72 33.85 10.32 -9.30
C GLU A 72 34.03 9.14 -8.33
N SER A 73 34.03 9.40 -7.01
CA SER A 73 34.28 8.38 -5.98
C SER A 73 33.21 7.30 -5.87
N GLY A 74 32.00 7.54 -6.39
CA GLY A 74 30.85 6.66 -6.21
C GLY A 74 30.28 6.64 -4.78
N ALA A 75 30.72 7.55 -3.90
CA ALA A 75 30.17 7.68 -2.56
C ALA A 75 28.67 8.04 -2.61
N PRO A 76 27.87 7.68 -1.58
CA PRO A 76 26.45 8.05 -1.53
C PRO A 76 26.24 9.56 -1.67
N VAL A 77 25.21 9.97 -2.41
CA VAL A 77 24.94 11.40 -2.70
C VAL A 77 24.79 12.25 -1.44
N VAL A 78 24.24 11.68 -0.35
CA VAL A 78 24.15 12.35 0.96
C VAL A 78 25.54 12.71 1.50
N GLU A 79 26.49 11.79 1.41
CA GLU A 79 27.86 12.01 1.87
C GLU A 79 28.58 13.02 0.97
N GLN A 80 28.42 12.89 -0.35
CA GLN A 80 28.97 13.86 -1.31
C GLN A 80 28.49 15.28 -1.00
N VAL A 81 27.23 15.45 -0.63
CA VAL A 81 26.66 16.77 -0.32
C VAL A 81 27.24 17.37 0.97
N GLU A 82 27.44 16.58 2.01
CA GLU A 82 28.05 17.08 3.26
C GLU A 82 29.55 17.43 3.08
N GLN A 83 30.27 16.62 2.31
CA GLN A 83 31.65 16.93 1.96
C GLN A 83 31.75 18.17 1.05
N ALA A 84 30.84 18.32 0.08
CA ALA A 84 30.76 19.51 -0.78
C ALA A 84 30.51 20.80 0.03
N LYS A 85 29.62 20.77 1.04
CA LYS A 85 29.41 21.90 1.96
C LYS A 85 30.69 22.26 2.73
N THR A 86 31.44 21.26 3.16
CA THR A 86 32.73 21.47 3.84
C THR A 86 33.74 22.14 2.91
N LEU A 87 33.82 21.70 1.64
CA LEU A 87 34.69 22.31 0.63
C LEU A 87 34.23 23.74 0.28
N GLN A 88 32.92 24.02 0.24
CA GLN A 88 32.39 25.39 0.12
C GLN A 88 32.77 26.31 1.28
N ALA A 89 32.79 25.81 2.52
CA ALA A 89 33.25 26.58 3.66
C ALA A 89 34.76 26.90 3.53
N ARG A 90 35.58 25.91 3.13
CA ARG A 90 37.02 26.09 2.89
C ARG A 90 37.28 27.09 1.77
N TRP A 91 36.52 27.05 0.68
CA TRP A 91 36.63 28.01 -0.42
C TRP A 91 36.49 29.46 0.07
N LYS A 92 35.51 29.73 0.92
CA LYS A 92 35.27 31.06 1.50
C LYS A 92 36.42 31.54 2.39
N SER A 93 37.16 30.62 3.03
CA SER A 93 38.29 30.97 3.90
C SER A 93 39.61 31.29 3.18
N ILE A 94 39.80 30.89 1.91
CA ILE A 94 41.08 31.07 1.19
C ILE A 94 41.33 32.54 0.82
N GLY A 95 40.27 33.34 0.64
CA GLY A 95 40.38 34.73 0.19
C GLY A 95 40.62 34.86 -1.33
N PRO A 96 40.92 36.06 -1.82
CA PRO A 96 41.10 36.32 -3.27
C PRO A 96 42.37 35.64 -3.83
N GLY A 97 42.31 35.24 -5.10
CA GLY A 97 43.43 34.66 -5.84
C GLY A 97 43.97 35.61 -6.91
N LEU A 98 44.67 35.08 -7.91
CA LEU A 98 45.06 35.88 -9.07
C LEU A 98 43.84 36.32 -9.87
N ARG A 99 43.75 37.62 -10.12
CA ARG A 99 42.58 38.28 -10.71
C ARG A 99 42.16 37.70 -12.07
N HIS A 100 43.11 37.23 -12.88
CA HIS A 100 42.82 36.62 -14.20
C HIS A 100 42.36 35.15 -14.10
N LEU A 101 42.62 34.46 -12.99
CA LEU A 101 42.18 33.07 -12.74
C LEU A 101 40.89 33.01 -11.94
N GLU A 102 40.61 34.02 -11.13
CA GLU A 102 39.54 34.00 -10.13
C GLU A 102 38.16 33.70 -10.72
N GLN A 103 37.81 34.31 -11.85
CA GLN A 103 36.53 34.05 -12.52
C GLN A 103 36.44 32.59 -13.01
N LYS A 104 37.51 32.06 -13.61
CA LYS A 104 37.56 30.70 -14.12
C LYS A 104 37.43 29.67 -13.00
N LEU A 105 38.21 29.87 -11.92
CA LEU A 105 38.18 29.02 -10.74
C LEU A 105 36.78 29.05 -10.09
N TRP A 106 36.17 30.22 -9.96
CA TRP A 106 34.82 30.33 -9.40
C TRP A 106 33.76 29.63 -10.24
N GLN A 107 33.79 29.80 -11.57
CA GLN A 107 32.86 29.13 -12.46
C GLN A 107 32.98 27.60 -12.38
N ALA A 108 34.21 27.07 -12.41
CA ALA A 108 34.45 25.64 -12.27
C ALA A 108 33.99 25.11 -10.91
N PHE A 109 34.37 25.77 -9.82
CA PHE A 109 33.95 25.41 -8.46
C PHE A 109 32.43 25.35 -8.31
N ARG A 110 31.74 26.38 -8.81
CA ARG A 110 30.29 26.47 -8.75
C ARG A 110 29.62 25.38 -9.58
N GLN A 111 30.08 25.16 -10.82
CA GLN A 111 29.53 24.12 -11.69
C GLN A 111 29.63 22.73 -11.06
N THR A 112 30.77 22.40 -10.44
CA THR A 112 30.95 21.09 -9.78
C THR A 112 30.06 20.96 -8.54
N CYS A 113 29.91 22.03 -7.74
CA CYS A 113 28.97 22.06 -6.63
C CYS A 113 27.53 21.86 -7.11
N ASP A 114 27.09 22.64 -8.10
CA ASP A 114 25.73 22.63 -8.64
C ASP A 114 25.39 21.23 -9.17
N ALA A 115 26.35 20.54 -9.81
CA ALA A 115 26.18 19.15 -10.25
C ALA A 115 25.84 18.20 -9.07
N ILE A 116 26.62 18.22 -7.99
CA ILE A 116 26.40 17.37 -6.80
C ILE A 116 25.04 17.65 -6.15
N PHE A 117 24.67 18.92 -5.99
CA PHE A 117 23.38 19.27 -5.39
C PHE A 117 22.19 18.93 -6.29
N SER A 118 22.34 19.08 -7.61
CA SER A 118 21.30 18.74 -8.58
C SER A 118 21.00 17.24 -8.60
N GLU A 119 22.02 16.40 -8.43
CA GLU A 119 21.88 14.95 -8.35
C GLU A 119 21.04 14.54 -7.14
N ARG A 120 21.34 15.11 -5.95
CA ARG A 120 20.52 14.92 -4.74
C ARG A 120 19.07 15.33 -4.93
N GLN A 121 18.86 16.49 -5.56
CA GLN A 121 17.50 16.98 -5.80
C GLN A 121 16.76 16.02 -6.73
N SER A 122 17.43 15.53 -7.78
CA SER A 122 16.83 14.60 -8.74
C SER A 122 16.48 13.24 -8.12
N GLU A 123 17.31 12.70 -7.22
CA GLU A 123 16.99 11.46 -6.48
C GLU A 123 15.78 11.65 -5.56
N ALA A 124 15.72 12.79 -4.86
CA ALA A 124 14.59 13.13 -4.00
C ALA A 124 13.30 13.29 -4.82
N ASP A 125 13.37 14.02 -5.92
CA ASP A 125 12.23 14.24 -6.82
C ASP A 125 11.75 12.92 -7.43
N ALA A 126 12.66 12.04 -7.85
CA ALA A 126 12.35 10.72 -8.38
C ALA A 126 11.65 9.85 -7.31
N PHE A 127 12.19 9.81 -6.09
CA PHE A 127 11.59 9.09 -4.98
C PHE A 127 10.17 9.59 -4.65
N HIS A 128 10.00 10.91 -4.58
CA HIS A 128 8.69 11.52 -4.33
C HIS A 128 7.71 11.26 -5.48
N ALA A 129 8.17 11.32 -6.73
CA ALA A 129 7.36 11.03 -7.91
C ALA A 129 6.90 9.57 -7.91
N GLU A 130 7.80 8.61 -7.68
CA GLU A 130 7.48 7.19 -7.61
C GLU A 130 6.46 6.91 -6.50
N ARG A 131 6.66 7.49 -5.30
CA ARG A 131 5.70 7.35 -4.20
C ARG A 131 4.33 7.92 -4.54
N ARG A 132 4.27 9.08 -5.19
CA ARG A 132 3.02 9.70 -5.63
C ARG A 132 2.29 8.83 -6.67
N THR A 133 3.04 8.23 -7.59
CA THR A 133 2.47 7.29 -8.57
C THR A 133 1.85 6.09 -7.85
N ARG A 134 2.57 5.44 -6.92
CA ARG A 134 2.02 4.31 -6.15
C ARG A 134 0.76 4.67 -5.35
N LEU A 135 0.72 5.84 -4.73
CA LEU A 135 -0.47 6.33 -4.03
C LEU A 135 -1.65 6.50 -4.99
N SER A 136 -1.42 7.11 -6.15
CA SER A 136 -2.46 7.29 -7.18
C SER A 136 -2.97 5.95 -7.73
N GLU A 137 -2.08 4.98 -7.95
CA GLU A 137 -2.45 3.63 -8.37
C GLU A 137 -3.29 2.91 -7.30
N ALA A 138 -2.94 3.06 -6.02
CA ALA A 138 -3.70 2.49 -4.91
C ALA A 138 -5.11 3.10 -4.80
N GLU A 139 -5.24 4.41 -5.00
CA GLU A 139 -6.54 5.09 -5.07
C GLU A 139 -7.37 4.60 -6.28
N ALA A 140 -6.74 4.42 -7.43
CA ALA A 140 -7.41 3.90 -8.63
C ALA A 140 -7.95 2.49 -8.41
N VAL A 141 -7.17 1.59 -7.80
CA VAL A 141 -7.61 0.23 -7.43
C VAL A 141 -8.81 0.28 -6.49
N ASN A 142 -8.80 1.16 -5.49
CA ASN A 142 -9.93 1.32 -4.58
C ASN A 142 -11.18 1.88 -5.27
N ALA A 143 -11.02 2.83 -6.17
CA ALA A 143 -12.12 3.41 -6.94
C ALA A 143 -12.77 2.35 -7.85
N GLU A 144 -11.96 1.55 -8.55
CA GLU A 144 -12.45 0.43 -9.36
C GLU A 144 -13.16 -0.63 -8.50
N PHE A 145 -12.62 -0.94 -7.32
CA PHE A 145 -13.25 -1.90 -6.42
C PHE A 145 -14.61 -1.38 -5.91
N GLN A 146 -14.70 -0.08 -5.59
CA GLN A 146 -15.97 0.56 -5.23
C GLN A 146 -17.01 0.48 -6.35
N GLN A 147 -16.60 0.73 -7.59
CA GLN A 147 -17.50 0.62 -8.75
C GLN A 147 -17.97 -0.82 -8.96
N THR A 148 -17.06 -1.79 -8.80
CA THR A 148 -17.39 -3.22 -8.90
C THR A 148 -18.36 -3.64 -7.80
N LEU A 149 -18.18 -3.15 -6.58
CA LEU A 149 -19.13 -3.36 -5.49
C LEU A 149 -20.49 -2.74 -5.80
N ALA A 150 -20.55 -1.54 -6.35
CA ALA A 150 -21.81 -0.86 -6.66
C ALA A 150 -22.68 -1.63 -7.67
N THR A 151 -22.07 -2.36 -8.61
CA THR A 151 -22.76 -3.12 -9.65
C THR A 151 -22.81 -4.63 -9.39
N LEU A 152 -22.29 -5.08 -8.24
CA LEU A 152 -22.19 -6.49 -7.91
C LEU A 152 -23.58 -7.15 -7.80
N THR A 153 -23.77 -8.23 -8.55
CA THR A 153 -24.97 -9.08 -8.50
C THR A 153 -24.59 -10.49 -8.07
N ALA A 154 -25.58 -11.28 -7.62
CA ALA A 154 -25.36 -12.66 -7.19
C ALA A 154 -24.69 -13.53 -8.26
N ALA A 155 -25.04 -13.37 -9.54
CA ALA A 155 -24.46 -14.13 -10.65
C ALA A 155 -22.98 -13.79 -10.91
N GLY A 156 -22.56 -12.56 -10.62
CA GLY A 156 -21.18 -12.10 -10.79
C GLY A 156 -20.34 -12.21 -9.51
N ALA A 157 -20.95 -12.46 -8.36
CA ALA A 157 -20.26 -12.49 -7.08
C ALA A 157 -19.41 -13.76 -6.93
N SER A 158 -18.10 -13.58 -6.80
CA SER A 158 -17.14 -14.68 -6.63
C SER A 158 -16.00 -14.29 -5.68
N PRO A 159 -15.54 -15.21 -4.80
CA PRO A 159 -14.35 -14.99 -3.97
C PRO A 159 -13.09 -14.62 -4.77
N ARG A 160 -13.03 -15.02 -6.05
CA ARG A 160 -11.89 -14.72 -6.93
C ARG A 160 -11.74 -13.23 -7.21
N LEU A 161 -12.84 -12.48 -7.30
CA LEU A 161 -12.80 -11.03 -7.54
C LEU A 161 -12.15 -10.28 -6.37
N ALA A 162 -12.55 -10.59 -5.13
CA ALA A 162 -11.92 -10.00 -3.94
C ALA A 162 -10.44 -10.38 -3.81
N ARG A 163 -10.07 -11.60 -4.24
CA ARG A 163 -8.66 -12.01 -4.30
C ARG A 163 -7.87 -11.18 -5.31
N ASP A 164 -8.40 -10.95 -6.51
CA ASP A 164 -7.73 -10.12 -7.53
C ASP A 164 -7.45 -8.70 -7.01
N PHE A 165 -8.45 -8.03 -6.43
CA PHE A 165 -8.25 -6.70 -5.84
C PHE A 165 -7.21 -6.70 -4.71
N ARG A 166 -7.22 -7.76 -3.87
CA ARG A 166 -6.23 -7.92 -2.79
C ARG A 166 -4.82 -8.09 -3.35
N ASP A 167 -4.65 -8.92 -4.37
CA ASP A 167 -3.35 -9.23 -4.96
C ASP A 167 -2.80 -8.00 -5.70
N ARG A 168 -3.64 -7.29 -6.47
CA ARG A 168 -3.30 -6.02 -7.12
C ARG A 168 -2.90 -4.94 -6.12
N PHE A 169 -3.65 -4.80 -5.02
CA PHE A 169 -3.32 -3.81 -3.99
C PHE A 169 -2.04 -4.20 -3.22
N HIS A 170 -1.84 -5.49 -2.95
CA HIS A 170 -0.63 -5.99 -2.31
C HIS A 170 0.61 -5.80 -3.19
N ALA A 171 0.49 -5.92 -4.51
CA ALA A 171 1.59 -5.72 -5.45
C ALA A 171 2.16 -4.28 -5.44
N LEU A 172 1.39 -3.29 -4.96
CA LEU A 172 1.85 -1.90 -4.81
C LEU A 172 2.85 -1.72 -3.67
N GLY A 173 2.95 -2.69 -2.75
CA GLY A 173 3.89 -2.67 -1.64
C GLY A 173 3.55 -1.64 -0.56
N ASP A 174 4.58 -1.08 0.08
CA ASP A 174 4.42 -0.09 1.15
C ASP A 174 4.10 1.30 0.58
N LEU A 175 2.97 1.86 1.02
CA LEU A 175 2.51 3.19 0.67
C LEU A 175 2.98 4.27 1.67
N GLY A 176 3.68 3.87 2.72
CA GLY A 176 4.13 4.75 3.79
C GLY A 176 2.97 5.37 4.57
N ARG A 177 3.28 6.40 5.37
CA ARG A 177 2.32 7.00 6.32
C ARG A 177 1.15 7.72 5.63
N GLU A 178 1.41 8.37 4.50
CA GLU A 178 0.39 9.08 3.72
C GLU A 178 -0.66 8.12 3.14
N GLY A 179 -0.30 6.85 2.91
CA GLY A 179 -1.18 5.84 2.35
C GLY A 179 -2.12 5.14 3.33
N HIS A 180 -2.02 5.39 4.65
CA HIS A 180 -2.82 4.65 5.65
C HIS A 180 -4.33 4.73 5.40
N ALA A 181 -4.85 5.91 5.05
CA ALA A 181 -6.27 6.08 4.73
C ALA A 181 -6.71 5.28 3.50
N ILE A 182 -5.83 5.13 2.50
CA ILE A 182 -6.08 4.34 1.29
C ILE A 182 -6.12 2.85 1.66
N VAL A 183 -5.19 2.39 2.50
CA VAL A 183 -5.17 1.00 3.00
C VAL A 183 -6.41 0.68 3.82
N ASP A 184 -6.83 1.57 4.71
CA ASP A 184 -8.03 1.35 5.53
C ASP A 184 -9.30 1.34 4.70
N THR A 185 -9.36 2.19 3.67
CA THR A 185 -10.42 2.14 2.66
C THR A 185 -10.43 0.79 1.95
N HIS A 186 -9.28 0.28 1.51
CA HIS A 186 -9.18 -1.02 0.85
C HIS A 186 -9.69 -2.16 1.75
N ARG A 187 -9.25 -2.20 3.01
CA ARG A 187 -9.71 -3.20 4.00
C ARG A 187 -11.22 -3.12 4.24
N ARG A 188 -11.79 -1.91 4.27
CA ARG A 188 -13.24 -1.72 4.39
C ARG A 188 -13.97 -2.31 3.17
N LEU A 189 -13.48 -2.07 1.97
CA LEU A 189 -14.09 -2.60 0.74
C LEU A 189 -14.05 -4.12 0.70
N LEU A 190 -12.95 -4.75 1.13
CA LEU A 190 -12.87 -6.21 1.26
C LEU A 190 -13.93 -6.76 2.22
N ARG A 191 -14.08 -6.15 3.41
CA ARG A 191 -15.09 -6.56 4.38
C ARG A 191 -16.51 -6.38 3.85
N GLU A 192 -16.77 -5.29 3.13
CA GLU A 192 -18.07 -5.05 2.50
C GLU A 192 -18.37 -6.11 1.43
N PHE A 193 -17.38 -6.45 0.60
CA PHE A 193 -17.51 -7.50 -0.41
C PHE A 193 -17.81 -8.86 0.21
N ASP A 194 -17.05 -9.25 1.24
CA ASP A 194 -17.24 -10.53 1.93
C ASP A 194 -18.64 -10.60 2.58
N SER A 195 -19.11 -9.49 3.17
CA SER A 195 -20.47 -9.40 3.71
C SER A 195 -21.51 -9.61 2.63
N ARG A 196 -21.41 -8.91 1.49
CA ARG A 196 -22.36 -9.05 0.38
C ARG A 196 -22.37 -10.45 -0.22
N LEU A 197 -21.20 -11.08 -0.33
CA LEU A 197 -21.09 -12.47 -0.80
C LEU A 197 -21.82 -13.42 0.16
N ALA A 198 -21.66 -13.23 1.47
CA ALA A 198 -22.37 -14.01 2.47
C ALA A 198 -23.89 -13.73 2.44
N ASP A 199 -24.31 -12.49 2.19
CA ASP A 199 -25.73 -12.14 2.01
C ASP A 199 -26.34 -12.86 0.79
N PHE A 200 -25.66 -12.86 -0.36
CA PHE A 200 -26.12 -13.58 -1.54
C PHE A 200 -26.22 -15.09 -1.28
N ALA A 201 -25.22 -15.68 -0.61
CA ALA A 201 -25.26 -17.10 -0.26
C ALA A 201 -26.44 -17.42 0.68
N ARG A 202 -26.70 -16.57 1.68
CA ARG A 202 -27.86 -16.71 2.58
C ARG A 202 -29.18 -16.59 1.83
N GLN A 203 -29.30 -15.61 0.93
CA GLN A 203 -30.50 -15.42 0.12
C GLN A 203 -30.77 -16.65 -0.76
N GLN A 204 -29.75 -17.14 -1.46
CA GLN A 204 -29.88 -18.35 -2.29
C GLN A 204 -30.29 -19.57 -1.46
N ALA A 205 -29.70 -19.76 -0.27
CA ALA A 205 -30.05 -20.87 0.62
C ALA A 205 -31.52 -20.79 1.10
N ARG A 206 -32.03 -19.59 1.37
CA ARG A 206 -33.44 -19.36 1.73
C ARG A 206 -34.39 -19.62 0.57
N GLU A 207 -34.06 -19.13 -0.62
CA GLU A 207 -34.85 -19.36 -1.85
C GLU A 207 -34.91 -20.86 -2.18
N GLN A 208 -33.78 -21.57 -2.07
CA GLN A 208 -33.75 -23.03 -2.22
C GLN A 208 -34.62 -23.74 -1.19
N LEU A 209 -34.56 -23.35 0.09
CA LEU A 209 -35.41 -23.97 1.11
C LEU A 209 -36.90 -23.69 0.87
N ALA A 210 -37.24 -22.48 0.43
CA ALA A 210 -38.62 -22.12 0.05
C ALA A 210 -39.11 -22.95 -1.15
N ALA A 211 -38.26 -23.16 -2.16
CA ALA A 211 -38.55 -24.02 -3.30
C ALA A 211 -38.77 -25.48 -2.88
N ILE A 212 -37.89 -26.03 -2.02
CA ILE A 212 -38.07 -27.39 -1.45
C ILE A 212 -39.39 -27.49 -0.69
N ARG A 213 -39.70 -26.54 0.20
CA ARG A 213 -40.97 -26.54 0.95
C ARG A 213 -42.18 -26.48 0.02
N ARG A 214 -42.13 -25.65 -1.02
CA ARG A 214 -43.19 -25.53 -2.02
C ARG A 214 -43.43 -26.86 -2.74
N LEU A 215 -42.37 -27.45 -3.28
CA LEU A 215 -42.43 -28.75 -3.95
C LEU A 215 -42.96 -29.84 -3.02
N ASP A 216 -42.46 -29.91 -1.80
CA ASP A 216 -42.93 -30.86 -0.80
C ASP A 216 -44.46 -30.81 -0.60
N GLY A 217 -45.06 -29.62 -0.73
CA GLY A 217 -46.50 -29.39 -0.62
C GLY A 217 -47.32 -29.86 -1.82
N CYS A 218 -46.75 -29.89 -3.03
CA CYS A 218 -47.48 -30.16 -4.27
C CYS A 218 -46.96 -31.32 -5.10
N ILE A 219 -45.87 -32.00 -4.71
CA ILE A 219 -45.19 -32.97 -5.57
C ILE A 219 -46.00 -34.24 -5.87
N ASP A 220 -46.98 -34.58 -5.03
CA ASP A 220 -47.92 -35.67 -5.27
C ASP A 220 -49.05 -35.28 -6.24
N ASN A 221 -49.12 -34.01 -6.66
CA ASN A 221 -50.05 -33.54 -7.67
C ASN A 221 -49.49 -33.80 -9.08
N PRO A 222 -50.16 -34.59 -9.94
CA PRO A 222 -49.70 -34.89 -11.29
C PRO A 222 -49.57 -33.66 -12.20
N ASP A 223 -50.22 -32.55 -11.87
CA ASP A 223 -50.16 -31.29 -12.63
C ASP A 223 -48.99 -30.37 -12.22
N THR A 224 -48.17 -30.76 -11.24
CA THR A 224 -47.04 -29.92 -10.79
C THR A 224 -45.95 -29.86 -11.86
N ASP A 225 -45.72 -28.67 -12.42
CA ASP A 225 -44.63 -28.42 -13.35
C ASP A 225 -43.28 -28.41 -12.63
N LEU A 226 -42.53 -29.49 -12.79
CA LEU A 226 -41.18 -29.67 -12.24
C LEU A 226 -40.09 -29.05 -13.13
N SER A 227 -40.42 -28.59 -14.35
CA SER A 227 -39.42 -28.08 -15.30
C SER A 227 -38.85 -26.73 -14.91
N ALA A 228 -39.59 -25.95 -14.11
CA ALA A 228 -39.19 -24.64 -13.61
C ALA A 228 -38.26 -24.69 -12.38
N GLU A 229 -37.95 -25.88 -11.87
CA GLU A 229 -37.18 -26.07 -10.64
C GLU A 229 -35.74 -26.49 -10.90
N ASP A 230 -34.81 -25.95 -10.11
CA ASP A 230 -33.40 -26.26 -10.25
C ASP A 230 -33.11 -27.73 -9.92
N SER A 231 -32.17 -28.34 -10.66
CA SER A 231 -31.82 -29.76 -10.51
C SER A 231 -31.36 -30.14 -9.09
N ARG A 232 -30.85 -29.19 -8.31
CA ARG A 232 -30.47 -29.39 -6.90
C ARG A 232 -31.69 -29.53 -5.99
N THR A 233 -32.73 -28.72 -6.22
CA THR A 233 -34.00 -28.79 -5.49
C THR A 233 -34.69 -30.13 -5.76
N LEU A 234 -34.73 -30.54 -7.03
CA LEU A 234 -35.34 -31.81 -7.44
C LEU A 234 -34.60 -33.04 -6.90
N ALA A 235 -33.31 -32.93 -6.56
CA ALA A 235 -32.54 -34.05 -6.01
C ALA A 235 -33.11 -34.57 -4.69
N TYR A 236 -33.70 -33.70 -3.86
CA TYR A 236 -34.33 -34.08 -2.59
C TYR A 236 -35.55 -35.02 -2.74
N PHE A 237 -36.12 -35.10 -3.95
CA PHE A 237 -37.36 -35.82 -4.22
C PHE A 237 -37.21 -37.00 -5.19
N ARG A 238 -35.98 -37.39 -5.53
CA ARG A 238 -35.72 -38.41 -6.57
C ARG A 238 -36.05 -39.83 -6.14
N ASP A 239 -35.68 -40.21 -4.92
CA ASP A 239 -35.77 -41.59 -4.41
C ASP A 239 -36.89 -41.71 -3.37
N ARG A 240 -38.14 -41.58 -3.83
CA ARG A 240 -39.27 -41.51 -2.91
C ARG A 240 -39.63 -42.86 -2.29
N THR A 241 -39.94 -42.86 -0.99
CA THR A 241 -40.29 -44.03 -0.18
C THR A 241 -41.67 -43.84 0.47
N PRO A 242 -42.60 -44.80 0.29
CA PRO A 242 -43.94 -44.70 0.86
C PRO A 242 -43.91 -44.85 2.38
N LEU A 243 -44.55 -43.92 3.07
CA LEU A 243 -44.59 -43.86 4.54
C LEU A 243 -45.45 -44.98 5.19
N GLY A 244 -46.39 -45.56 4.45
CA GLY A 244 -47.29 -46.60 4.97
C GLY A 244 -48.19 -46.13 6.12
N SER A 245 -48.60 -47.04 7.01
CA SER A 245 -49.58 -46.75 8.08
C SER A 245 -49.08 -45.81 9.18
N ASN A 246 -47.76 -45.67 9.36
CA ASN A 246 -47.15 -44.89 10.45
C ASN A 246 -46.60 -43.54 9.95
N ALA A 247 -47.24 -42.97 8.94
CA ALA A 247 -46.79 -41.76 8.26
C ALA A 247 -46.67 -40.56 9.20
N VAL A 248 -47.72 -40.29 9.98
CA VAL A 248 -47.77 -39.14 10.89
C VAL A 248 -46.70 -39.25 11.99
N ASP A 249 -46.50 -40.44 12.58
CA ASP A 249 -45.49 -40.66 13.61
C ASP A 249 -44.06 -40.52 13.07
N THR A 250 -43.82 -40.99 11.85
CA THR A 250 -42.52 -40.86 11.19
C THR A 250 -42.19 -39.39 10.92
N LEU A 251 -43.15 -38.63 10.37
CA LEU A 251 -42.99 -37.18 10.14
C LEU A 251 -42.84 -36.43 11.45
N ARG A 252 -43.64 -36.76 12.48
CA ARG A 252 -43.54 -36.18 13.83
C ARG A 252 -42.14 -36.40 14.41
N ASN A 253 -41.61 -37.61 14.32
CA ASN A 253 -40.24 -37.91 14.77
C ASN A 253 -39.19 -37.08 14.01
N LEU A 254 -39.32 -36.91 12.68
CA LEU A 254 -38.42 -36.06 11.90
C LEU A 254 -38.51 -34.57 12.31
N THR A 255 -39.72 -34.06 12.55
CA THR A 255 -39.94 -32.70 13.08
C THR A 255 -39.26 -32.52 14.43
N LEU A 256 -39.43 -33.47 15.36
CA LEU A 256 -38.78 -33.39 16.67
C LEU A 256 -37.26 -33.47 16.59
N LEU A 257 -36.71 -34.32 15.71
CA LEU A 257 -35.28 -34.38 15.48
C LEU A 257 -34.75 -33.03 14.97
N ALA A 258 -35.43 -32.40 14.01
CA ALA A 258 -35.06 -31.07 13.52
C ALA A 258 -35.11 -30.00 14.63
N GLU A 259 -36.17 -29.99 15.46
CA GLU A 259 -36.30 -29.07 16.59
C GLU A 259 -35.24 -29.30 17.68
N ILE A 260 -34.83 -30.55 17.92
CA ILE A 260 -33.74 -30.85 18.86
C ILE A 260 -32.40 -30.36 18.32
N MET A 261 -32.12 -30.59 17.03
CA MET A 261 -30.88 -30.10 16.40
C MET A 261 -30.82 -28.57 16.33
N ALA A 262 -31.96 -27.92 16.10
CA ALA A 262 -32.07 -26.46 16.02
C ALA A 262 -32.20 -25.79 17.41
N GLU A 263 -32.17 -26.57 18.50
CA GLU A 263 -32.37 -26.11 19.88
C GLU A 263 -33.66 -25.28 20.09
N VAL A 264 -34.72 -25.64 19.36
CA VAL A 264 -36.04 -24.99 19.45
C VAL A 264 -36.96 -25.80 20.37
N GLU A 265 -37.81 -25.12 21.13
CA GLU A 265 -38.83 -25.77 21.96
C GLU A 265 -39.89 -26.46 21.10
N SER A 266 -40.20 -27.72 21.40
CA SER A 266 -41.29 -28.47 20.76
C SER A 266 -42.65 -28.07 21.32
N ALA A 267 -43.71 -28.33 20.55
CA ALA A 267 -45.08 -28.12 21.01
C ALA A 267 -45.34 -28.85 22.36
N PRO A 268 -46.25 -28.34 23.22
CA PRO A 268 -46.51 -28.93 24.54
C PRO A 268 -46.86 -30.42 24.51
N GLU A 269 -47.61 -30.83 23.49
CA GLU A 269 -48.05 -32.21 23.25
C GLU A 269 -46.91 -33.15 22.86
N ASP A 270 -45.78 -32.61 22.39
CA ASP A 270 -44.62 -33.35 21.91
C ASP A 270 -43.49 -33.45 22.93
N ARG A 271 -43.57 -32.75 24.06
CA ARG A 271 -42.47 -32.69 25.04
C ARG A 271 -42.04 -34.08 25.53
N ALA A 272 -43.00 -34.98 25.77
CA ALA A 272 -42.70 -36.35 26.18
C ALA A 272 -41.98 -37.16 25.07
N ALA A 273 -42.46 -37.04 23.82
CA ALA A 273 -41.84 -37.70 22.67
C ALA A 273 -40.43 -37.17 22.39
N ARG A 274 -40.22 -35.85 22.52
CA ARG A 274 -38.90 -35.21 22.44
C ARG A 274 -37.93 -35.77 23.46
N MET A 275 -38.34 -35.89 24.74
CA MET A 275 -37.49 -36.44 25.79
C MET A 275 -37.11 -37.90 25.50
N ALA A 276 -38.06 -38.71 25.01
CA ALA A 276 -37.78 -40.09 24.62
C ALA A 276 -36.74 -40.18 23.48
N LEU A 277 -36.87 -39.34 22.45
CA LEU A 277 -35.90 -39.27 21.35
C LEU A 277 -34.52 -38.83 21.82
N GLN A 278 -34.43 -37.87 22.76
CA GLN A 278 -33.14 -37.45 23.32
C GLN A 278 -32.45 -38.57 24.11
N VAL A 279 -33.21 -39.35 24.90
CA VAL A 279 -32.69 -40.52 25.61
C VAL A 279 -32.23 -41.60 24.63
N ASP A 280 -33.02 -41.88 23.59
CA ASP A 280 -32.67 -42.85 22.56
C ASP A 280 -31.40 -42.46 21.79
N MET A 281 -31.24 -41.18 21.43
CA MET A 281 -30.01 -40.67 20.81
C MET A 281 -28.78 -40.81 21.71
N ILE A 282 -28.93 -40.58 23.03
CA ILE A 282 -27.84 -40.76 24.00
C ILE A 282 -27.44 -42.23 24.09
N ASN A 283 -28.42 -43.14 24.11
CA ASN A 283 -28.21 -44.57 24.27
C ASN A 283 -27.66 -45.23 22.99
N SER A 284 -28.14 -44.82 21.83
CA SER A 284 -27.79 -45.42 20.53
C SER A 284 -26.42 -44.99 19.99
N ARG A 285 -25.80 -43.93 20.56
CA ARG A 285 -24.55 -43.32 20.05
C ARG A 285 -24.59 -43.01 18.54
N SER A 286 -25.79 -42.83 17.99
CA SER A 286 -25.99 -42.59 16.57
C SER A 286 -25.42 -41.22 16.17
N VAL A 287 -24.91 -41.11 14.95
CA VAL A 287 -24.48 -39.83 14.39
C VAL A 287 -25.70 -38.91 14.32
N ARG A 288 -25.57 -37.71 14.90
CA ARG A 288 -26.61 -36.69 14.83
C ARG A 288 -26.82 -36.29 13.36
N PRO A 289 -28.04 -36.38 12.81
CA PRO A 289 -28.28 -36.03 11.42
C PRO A 289 -28.06 -34.53 11.22
N ASP A 290 -27.37 -34.17 10.13
CA ASP A 290 -27.20 -32.78 9.73
C ASP A 290 -28.44 -32.25 9.01
N ARG A 291 -28.43 -30.95 8.70
CA ARG A 291 -29.52 -30.26 8.00
C ARG A 291 -29.91 -30.96 6.71
N GLN A 292 -28.91 -31.42 5.94
CA GLN A 292 -29.13 -32.04 4.65
C GLN A 292 -29.77 -33.43 4.78
N ALA A 293 -29.27 -34.27 5.68
CA ALA A 293 -29.83 -35.60 5.94
C ALA A 293 -31.29 -35.52 6.43
N LEU A 294 -31.64 -34.52 7.25
CA LEU A 294 -33.02 -34.30 7.67
C LEU A 294 -33.92 -33.91 6.49
N LEU A 295 -33.47 -32.98 5.63
CA LEU A 295 -34.19 -32.56 4.43
C LEU A 295 -34.41 -33.74 3.46
N GLU A 296 -33.37 -34.53 3.19
CA GLU A 296 -33.45 -35.71 2.31
C GLU A 296 -34.44 -36.74 2.86
N ARG A 297 -34.40 -37.04 4.17
CA ARG A 297 -35.34 -37.98 4.80
C ARG A 297 -36.78 -37.49 4.81
N TRP A 298 -37.00 -36.19 4.98
CA TRP A 298 -38.33 -35.60 4.92
C TRP A 298 -38.87 -35.59 3.48
N CYS A 299 -38.10 -35.11 2.52
CA CYS A 299 -38.54 -34.92 1.13
C CYS A 299 -38.64 -36.23 0.34
N SER A 300 -37.85 -37.25 0.68
CA SER A 300 -37.99 -38.59 0.10
C SER A 300 -39.26 -39.32 0.57
N ALA A 301 -39.93 -38.88 1.62
CA ALA A 301 -41.16 -39.52 2.07
C ALA A 301 -42.33 -39.24 1.09
N SER A 302 -42.94 -40.29 0.51
CA SER A 302 -44.15 -40.17 -0.33
C SER A 302 -45.44 -40.40 0.43
N ASP A 303 -46.56 -39.99 -0.19
CA ASP A 303 -47.92 -40.25 0.28
C ASP A 303 -48.21 -39.60 1.64
N LYS A 304 -47.73 -38.36 1.82
CA LYS A 304 -47.96 -37.59 3.05
C LYS A 304 -49.45 -37.26 3.18
N PRO A 305 -50.10 -37.59 4.31
CA PRO A 305 -51.51 -37.30 4.51
C PRO A 305 -51.80 -35.80 4.36
N SER A 306 -52.79 -35.45 3.55
CA SER A 306 -53.25 -34.05 3.40
C SER A 306 -54.22 -33.69 4.54
N ASN A 307 -53.71 -33.59 5.77
CA ASN A 307 -54.47 -33.14 6.94
C ASN A 307 -53.77 -31.97 7.66
N THR A 308 -54.51 -31.30 8.54
CA THR A 308 -54.02 -30.14 9.30
C THR A 308 -52.80 -30.48 10.16
N ASP A 309 -52.76 -31.70 10.72
CA ASP A 309 -51.66 -32.13 11.60
C ASP A 309 -50.33 -32.24 10.85
N VAL A 310 -50.33 -32.86 9.65
CA VAL A 310 -49.13 -32.99 8.81
C VAL A 310 -48.68 -31.63 8.30
N GLU A 311 -49.60 -30.71 8.00
CA GLU A 311 -49.23 -29.35 7.60
C GLU A 311 -48.56 -28.58 8.76
N GLN A 312 -49.08 -28.70 9.98
CA GLN A 312 -48.42 -28.13 11.17
C GLN A 312 -47.03 -28.73 11.41
N LEU A 313 -46.87 -30.05 11.24
CA LEU A 313 -45.57 -30.72 11.33
C LEU A 313 -44.61 -30.23 10.23
N ARG A 314 -45.12 -30.00 9.02
CA ARG A 314 -44.37 -29.43 7.89
C ARG A 314 -43.87 -28.02 8.21
N GLU A 315 -44.74 -27.14 8.70
CA GLU A 315 -44.36 -25.78 9.08
C GLU A 315 -43.26 -25.77 10.14
N ARG A 316 -43.45 -26.57 11.19
CA ARG A 316 -42.48 -26.71 12.28
C ARG A 316 -41.16 -27.29 11.80
N PHE A 317 -41.20 -28.33 10.97
CA PHE A 317 -40.01 -28.97 10.40
C PHE A 317 -39.20 -27.95 9.59
N PHE A 318 -39.80 -27.30 8.59
CA PHE A 318 -39.09 -26.33 7.76
C PHE A 318 -38.62 -25.09 8.54
N SER A 319 -39.36 -24.68 9.58
CA SER A 319 -38.92 -23.61 10.49
C SER A 319 -37.69 -24.01 11.30
N ALA A 320 -37.63 -25.27 11.78
CA ALA A 320 -36.45 -25.79 12.46
C ALA A 320 -35.26 -25.95 11.49
N ILE A 321 -35.49 -26.41 10.26
CA ILE A 321 -34.46 -26.54 9.22
C ILE A 321 -33.86 -25.19 8.80
N ASP A 322 -34.66 -24.12 8.74
CA ASP A 322 -34.17 -22.77 8.42
C ASP A 322 -33.18 -22.24 9.46
N ARG A 323 -33.35 -22.64 10.73
CA ARG A 323 -32.47 -22.26 11.85
C ARG A 323 -31.16 -23.05 11.94
N LEU A 324 -31.05 -24.15 11.18
CA LEU A 324 -29.84 -24.97 11.12
C LEU A 324 -28.78 -24.47 10.13
N ASN A 325 -28.96 -23.26 9.58
CA ASN A 325 -28.05 -22.59 8.62
C ASN A 325 -27.03 -21.69 9.29
#